data_AF-A0A7W0XDW6-F1
#
_entry.id   AF-A0A7W0XDW6-F1
#
_cell.length_a   1.000
_cell.length_b   1.000
_cell.length_c   1.000
_cell.angle_alpha   90.00
_cell.angle_beta   90.00
_cell.angle_gamma   90.00
#
_symmetry.space_group_name_H-M   'P 1'
#
loop_
_entity.id
_entity.type
_entity.pdbx_description
1 polymer ?
#
loop_
_entity_poly.entity_id
_entity_poly.type
_entity_poly.pdbx_seq_one_letter_code
_entity_poly.pdbx_strand_id
1 'polypeptide(L)'
;MDAKFHPAIQAIKSGELEGLRSLLDQDRSLATARSSRSHPTLLQCLALEAVDVPNKIDMAELLIDAGAEVSGPLGAAACIDNVEIAALLLDNGAAINGAGSWSPLEEALYWNNRRVIDLLLDRGASLHNLRIASGLGRIDLIESFFRSDGTLKPEAGKIDWPFGELQKSNLDCQIKDELQARVAHWSDDPQDIINNAFVYACMHNHIDAASLLLKNGAQIDAIPPGFDYSGTGLHYAALNGHRRMVEFLIQQGANVNVRDSKVNSTPAGWADHGGHAELKQYLDQIASAQNH
;
A
#
# COMPACT_ATOMS: atom_id res chain seq x y z
N MET A 1 13.13 -14.85 9.30
CA MET A 1 12.64 -16.23 9.55
C MET A 1 13.64 -17.05 10.37
N ASP A 2 13.17 -18.07 11.10
CA ASP A 2 14.02 -18.98 11.89
C ASP A 2 14.71 -20.02 11.01
N ALA A 3 15.84 -20.56 11.49
CA ALA A 3 16.67 -21.49 10.73
C ALA A 3 15.91 -22.72 10.22
N LYS A 4 14.90 -23.20 10.95
CA LYS A 4 14.07 -24.34 10.55
C LYS A 4 13.31 -24.13 9.24
N PHE A 5 13.02 -22.88 8.88
CA PHE A 5 12.30 -22.54 7.65
C PHE A 5 13.24 -22.30 6.46
N HIS A 6 14.55 -22.12 6.68
CA HIS A 6 15.48 -21.77 5.61
C HIS A 6 15.46 -22.76 4.44
N PRO A 7 15.42 -24.10 4.64
CA PRO A 7 15.33 -25.03 3.52
C PRO A 7 14.05 -24.85 2.70
N ALA A 8 12.91 -24.65 3.36
CA ALA A 8 11.63 -24.44 2.69
C ALA A 8 11.60 -23.11 1.92
N ILE A 9 12.18 -22.04 2.48
CA ILE A 9 12.32 -20.76 1.79
C ILE A 9 13.21 -20.88 0.56
N GLN A 10 14.32 -21.64 0.63
CA GLN A 10 15.15 -21.88 -0.55
C GLN A 10 14.37 -22.66 -1.63
N ALA A 11 13.63 -23.70 -1.23
CA ALA A 11 12.77 -24.44 -2.16
C ALA A 11 11.73 -23.52 -2.83
N ILE A 12 11.08 -22.65 -2.05
CA ILE A 12 10.15 -21.63 -2.56
C ILE A 12 10.85 -20.70 -3.55
N LYS A 13 12.01 -20.14 -3.23
CA LYS A 13 12.74 -19.22 -4.12
C LYS A 13 13.16 -19.86 -5.44
N SER A 14 13.47 -21.16 -5.41
CA SER A 14 13.91 -21.91 -6.59
C SER A 14 12.77 -22.58 -7.35
N GLY A 15 11.54 -22.57 -6.82
CA GLY A 15 10.39 -23.27 -7.43
C GLY A 15 10.44 -24.79 -7.32
N GLU A 16 11.19 -25.31 -6.35
CA GLU A 16 11.41 -26.74 -6.12
C GLU A 16 10.22 -27.38 -5.36
N LEU A 17 9.12 -27.61 -6.07
CA LEU A 17 7.86 -28.14 -5.51
C LEU A 17 8.07 -29.45 -4.73
N GLU A 18 8.77 -30.43 -5.33
CA GLU A 18 9.01 -31.73 -4.68
C GLU A 18 9.96 -31.61 -3.49
N GLY A 19 10.90 -30.66 -3.54
CA GLY A 19 11.74 -30.30 -2.39
C GLY A 19 10.90 -29.77 -1.23
N LEU A 20 9.96 -28.86 -1.50
CA LEU A 20 9.04 -28.33 -0.49
C LEU A 20 8.11 -29.42 0.06
N ARG A 21 7.59 -30.30 -0.81
CA ARG A 21 6.77 -31.46 -0.42
C ARG A 21 7.49 -32.38 0.56
N SER A 22 8.71 -32.77 0.23
CA SER A 22 9.54 -33.63 1.09
C SER A 22 9.78 -33.00 2.47
N LEU A 23 9.97 -31.68 2.54
CA LEU A 23 10.13 -30.97 3.82
C LEU A 23 8.84 -30.98 4.65
N LEU A 24 7.67 -30.81 4.01
CA LEU A 24 6.37 -30.87 4.70
C LEU A 24 5.97 -32.28 5.12
N ASP A 25 6.38 -33.30 4.37
CA ASP A 25 6.19 -34.70 4.76
C ASP A 25 7.01 -35.05 6.01
N GLN A 26 8.21 -34.45 6.14
CA GLN A 26 9.05 -34.59 7.34
C GLN A 26 8.54 -33.78 8.53
N ASP A 27 8.08 -32.56 8.30
CA ASP A 27 7.52 -31.68 9.33
C ASP A 27 6.36 -30.83 8.78
N ARG A 28 5.14 -31.35 8.91
CA ARG A 28 3.92 -30.65 8.47
C ARG A 28 3.69 -29.33 9.23
N SER A 29 4.26 -29.19 10.43
CA SER A 29 4.08 -27.97 11.22
C SER A 29 4.70 -26.75 10.57
N LEU A 30 5.66 -26.92 9.64
CA LEU A 30 6.28 -25.84 8.88
C LEU A 30 5.23 -24.97 8.14
N ALA A 31 4.13 -25.54 7.67
CA ALA A 31 3.07 -24.78 7.00
C ALA A 31 2.27 -23.88 7.95
N THR A 32 2.10 -24.30 9.19
CA THR A 32 1.29 -23.60 10.21
C THR A 32 2.11 -22.73 11.17
N ALA A 33 3.40 -23.03 11.30
CA ALA A 33 4.24 -22.41 12.30
C ALA A 33 4.53 -20.95 11.96
N ARG A 34 4.55 -20.11 12.98
CA ARG A 34 4.99 -18.73 12.85
C ARG A 34 6.47 -18.60 13.22
N SER A 35 7.22 -17.84 12.44
CA SER A 35 8.60 -17.52 12.81
C SER A 35 8.66 -16.54 13.97
N SER A 36 9.63 -16.74 14.86
CA SER A 36 9.96 -15.80 15.93
C SER A 36 10.69 -14.54 15.44
N ARG A 37 11.14 -14.52 14.18
CA ARG A 37 11.77 -13.39 13.50
C ARG A 37 10.85 -12.85 12.40
N SER A 38 11.03 -11.60 11.98
CA SER A 38 10.23 -10.94 10.93
C SER A 38 9.96 -11.87 9.72
N HIS A 39 8.72 -11.84 9.24
CA HIS A 39 7.98 -12.78 8.35
C HIS A 39 7.29 -13.95 9.07
N PRO A 40 5.95 -13.93 9.23
CA PRO A 40 5.31 -14.87 10.12
C PRO A 40 5.19 -16.28 9.51
N THR A 41 4.74 -16.48 8.26
CA THR A 41 4.45 -17.84 7.72
C THR A 41 5.14 -18.14 6.40
N LEU A 42 5.33 -19.42 6.08
CA LEU A 42 5.89 -19.84 4.77
C LEU A 42 5.02 -19.38 3.60
N LEU A 43 3.69 -19.46 3.73
CA LEU A 43 2.77 -19.02 2.68
C LEU A 43 2.86 -17.51 2.45
N GLN A 44 3.08 -16.71 3.50
CA GLN A 44 3.32 -15.28 3.34
C GLN A 44 4.66 -15.00 2.65
N CYS A 45 5.72 -15.75 2.96
CA CYS A 45 6.98 -15.64 2.23
C CYS A 45 6.84 -16.04 0.77
N LEU A 46 6.10 -17.11 0.47
CA LEU A 46 5.79 -17.49 -0.90
C LEU A 46 5.06 -16.36 -1.62
N ALA A 47 4.03 -15.78 -1.00
CA ALA A 47 3.31 -14.65 -1.57
C ALA A 47 4.22 -13.46 -1.89
N LEU A 48 5.22 -13.16 -1.05
CA LEU A 48 6.15 -12.04 -1.19
C LEU A 48 7.34 -12.30 -2.13
N GLU A 49 7.80 -13.55 -2.25
CA GLU A 49 9.08 -13.85 -2.88
C GLU A 49 8.93 -14.64 -4.19
N ALA A 50 7.78 -15.30 -4.41
CA ALA A 50 7.53 -16.15 -5.57
C ALA A 50 6.60 -15.47 -6.59
N VAL A 51 6.98 -14.30 -7.14
CA VAL A 51 6.20 -13.65 -8.22
C VAL A 51 6.44 -14.35 -9.56
N ASP A 52 7.70 -14.51 -9.97
CA ASP A 52 8.08 -15.11 -11.27
C ASP A 52 8.75 -16.48 -11.11
N VAL A 53 8.34 -17.21 -10.07
CA VAL A 53 8.91 -18.51 -9.71
C VAL A 53 8.02 -19.65 -10.25
N PRO A 54 8.62 -20.70 -10.84
CA PRO A 54 7.85 -21.86 -11.32
C PRO A 54 7.16 -22.61 -10.18
N ASN A 55 6.03 -23.26 -10.48
CA ASN A 55 5.25 -24.05 -9.53
C ASN A 55 4.74 -23.29 -8.29
N LYS A 56 4.77 -21.94 -8.29
CA LYS A 56 4.33 -21.14 -7.14
C LYS A 56 2.89 -21.43 -6.69
N ILE A 57 2.01 -21.73 -7.64
CA ILE A 57 0.60 -22.06 -7.37
C ILE A 57 0.52 -23.41 -6.68
N ASP A 58 1.16 -24.45 -7.23
CA ASP A 58 1.19 -25.78 -6.63
C ASP A 58 1.85 -25.78 -5.25
N MET A 59 2.90 -24.98 -5.06
CA MET A 59 3.55 -24.80 -3.76
C MET A 59 2.65 -24.08 -2.75
N ALA A 60 1.86 -23.11 -3.20
CA ALA A 60 0.89 -22.43 -2.34
C ALA A 60 -0.26 -23.35 -1.96
N GLU A 61 -0.84 -24.08 -2.91
CA GLU A 61 -1.86 -25.12 -2.67
C GLU A 61 -1.35 -26.15 -1.67
N LEU A 62 -0.11 -26.64 -1.85
CA LEU A 62 0.52 -27.58 -0.93
C LEU A 62 0.61 -27.03 0.51
N LEU A 63 0.94 -25.75 0.69
CA LEU A 63 0.97 -25.12 2.01
C LEU A 63 -0.43 -24.94 2.60
N ILE A 64 -1.42 -24.58 1.77
CA ILE A 64 -2.82 -24.43 2.16
C ILE A 64 -3.40 -25.79 2.61
N ASP A 65 -3.18 -26.84 1.84
CA ASP A 65 -3.56 -28.23 2.17
C ASP A 65 -2.87 -28.73 3.44
N ALA A 66 -1.66 -28.24 3.72
CA ALA A 66 -0.93 -28.50 4.95
C ALA A 66 -1.47 -27.70 6.16
N GLY A 67 -2.44 -26.81 5.95
CA GLY A 67 -3.15 -26.06 6.99
C GLY A 67 -2.67 -24.63 7.19
N ALA A 68 -1.91 -24.06 6.24
CA ALA A 68 -1.47 -22.67 6.33
C ALA A 68 -2.67 -21.69 6.41
N GLU A 69 -2.54 -20.66 7.24
CA GLU A 69 -3.50 -19.56 7.24
C GLU A 69 -3.37 -18.70 5.97
N VAL A 70 -4.50 -18.31 5.40
CA VAL A 70 -4.55 -17.66 4.06
C VAL A 70 -4.82 -16.16 4.11
N SER A 71 -5.29 -15.62 5.23
CA SER A 71 -5.71 -14.20 5.31
C SER A 71 -4.52 -13.24 5.46
N GLY A 72 -3.50 -13.60 6.25
CA GLY A 72 -2.26 -12.84 6.35
C GLY A 72 -1.50 -12.76 5.01
N PRO A 73 -1.29 -13.90 4.32
CA PRO A 73 -0.67 -13.94 2.99
C PRO A 73 -1.38 -13.10 1.93
N LEU A 74 -2.69 -12.84 2.05
CA LEU A 74 -3.42 -12.03 1.07
C LEU A 74 -2.92 -10.58 1.04
N GLY A 75 -2.66 -9.99 2.21
CA GLY A 75 -2.05 -8.65 2.29
C GLY A 75 -0.66 -8.61 1.67
N ALA A 76 0.15 -9.65 1.87
CA ALA A 76 1.45 -9.77 1.22
C ALA A 76 1.36 -9.88 -0.31
N ALA A 77 0.43 -10.69 -0.82
CA ALA A 77 0.20 -10.79 -2.26
C ALA A 77 -0.26 -9.44 -2.84
N ALA A 78 -1.10 -8.71 -2.11
CA ALA A 78 -1.57 -7.37 -2.47
C ALA A 78 -0.45 -6.31 -2.46
N CYS A 79 0.54 -6.45 -1.59
CA CYS A 79 1.69 -5.55 -1.47
C CYS A 79 2.62 -5.54 -2.69
N ILE A 80 2.69 -6.64 -3.45
CA ILE A 80 3.63 -6.77 -4.58
C ILE A 80 2.97 -7.16 -5.92
N ASP A 81 1.65 -6.97 -6.02
CA ASP A 81 0.84 -7.29 -7.21
C ASP A 81 0.87 -8.78 -7.63
N ASN A 82 1.01 -9.71 -6.68
CA ASN A 82 0.99 -11.15 -6.95
C ASN A 82 -0.45 -11.68 -7.12
N VAL A 83 -1.10 -11.29 -8.22
CA VAL A 83 -2.53 -11.51 -8.46
C VAL A 83 -2.94 -12.98 -8.48
N GLU A 84 -2.07 -13.88 -8.95
CA GLU A 84 -2.39 -15.31 -9.04
C GLU A 84 -2.45 -15.94 -7.64
N ILE A 85 -1.51 -15.59 -6.76
CA ILE A 85 -1.55 -16.00 -5.35
C ILE A 85 -2.71 -15.33 -4.62
N ALA A 86 -2.96 -14.04 -4.86
CA ALA A 86 -4.12 -13.34 -4.27
C ALA A 86 -5.44 -14.03 -4.65
N ALA A 87 -5.62 -14.41 -5.92
CA ALA A 87 -6.81 -15.13 -6.39
C ALA A 87 -6.94 -16.49 -5.71
N LEU A 88 -5.86 -17.28 -5.65
CA LEU A 88 -5.84 -18.57 -4.98
C LEU A 88 -6.22 -18.45 -3.50
N LEU A 89 -5.68 -17.47 -2.78
CA LEU A 89 -5.97 -17.24 -1.37
C LEU A 89 -7.45 -16.88 -1.16
N LEU A 90 -8.02 -16.03 -2.01
CA LEU A 90 -9.45 -15.68 -1.96
C LEU A 90 -10.34 -16.90 -2.26
N ASP A 91 -9.96 -17.72 -3.24
CA ASP A 91 -10.67 -18.95 -3.59
C ASP A 91 -10.64 -19.98 -2.43
N ASN A 92 -9.61 -19.90 -1.58
CA ASN A 92 -9.46 -20.68 -0.35
C ASN A 92 -9.97 -19.97 0.92
N GLY A 93 -10.81 -18.93 0.78
CA GLY A 93 -11.52 -18.31 1.88
C GLY A 93 -10.72 -17.29 2.70
N ALA A 94 -9.65 -16.71 2.14
CA ALA A 94 -9.01 -15.56 2.74
C ALA A 94 -10.02 -14.42 2.96
N ALA A 95 -9.96 -13.78 4.13
CA ALA A 95 -10.81 -12.65 4.45
C ALA A 95 -10.44 -11.48 3.52
N ILE A 96 -11.32 -11.16 2.57
CA ILE A 96 -11.06 -10.15 1.52
C ILE A 96 -10.75 -8.75 2.08
N ASN A 97 -11.37 -8.39 3.21
CA ASN A 97 -11.13 -7.12 3.89
C ASN A 97 -10.03 -7.22 4.96
N GLY A 98 -9.34 -8.36 5.05
CA GLY A 98 -8.38 -8.66 6.10
C GLY A 98 -9.03 -8.90 7.46
N ALA A 99 -8.18 -9.02 8.49
CA ALA A 99 -8.59 -9.26 9.87
C ALA A 99 -8.28 -8.07 10.82
N GLY A 100 -7.78 -6.95 10.27
CA GLY A 100 -7.39 -5.75 11.02
C GLY A 100 -8.02 -4.47 10.45
N SER A 101 -7.58 -3.31 10.92
CA SER A 101 -8.05 -2.02 10.39
C SER A 101 -7.48 -1.68 9.02
N TRP A 102 -6.38 -2.32 8.62
CA TRP A 102 -5.78 -2.18 7.30
C TRP A 102 -6.11 -3.38 6.41
N SER A 103 -6.82 -3.12 5.32
CA SER A 103 -7.31 -4.12 4.39
C SER A 103 -6.31 -4.43 3.26
N PRO A 104 -6.40 -5.61 2.62
CA PRO A 104 -5.64 -5.91 1.40
C PRO A 104 -5.85 -4.90 0.26
N LEU A 105 -7.04 -4.29 0.16
CA LEU A 105 -7.30 -3.26 -0.83
C LEU A 105 -6.52 -1.97 -0.54
N GLU A 106 -6.42 -1.58 0.74
CA GLU A 106 -5.62 -0.43 1.14
C GLU A 106 -4.12 -0.67 0.94
N GLU A 107 -3.66 -1.90 1.19
CA GLU A 107 -2.29 -2.31 0.87
C GLU A 107 -2.02 -2.17 -0.64
N ALA A 108 -2.90 -2.71 -1.49
CA ALA A 108 -2.74 -2.63 -2.94
C ALA A 108 -2.79 -1.18 -3.45
N LEU A 109 -3.66 -0.34 -2.89
CA LEU A 109 -3.74 1.09 -3.19
C LEU A 109 -2.48 1.85 -2.77
N TYR A 110 -1.90 1.53 -1.62
CA TYR A 110 -0.68 2.18 -1.13
C TYR A 110 0.51 1.96 -2.09
N TRP A 111 0.64 0.73 -2.62
CA TRP A 111 1.71 0.37 -3.55
C TRP A 111 1.35 0.57 -5.03
N ASN A 112 0.13 1.03 -5.33
CA ASN A 112 -0.39 1.21 -6.69
C ASN A 112 -0.40 -0.09 -7.54
N ASN A 113 -0.74 -1.21 -6.90
CA ASN A 113 -0.77 -2.54 -7.51
C ASN A 113 -2.11 -2.82 -8.20
N ARG A 114 -2.22 -2.37 -9.45
CA ARG A 114 -3.48 -2.32 -10.20
C ARG A 114 -4.14 -3.68 -10.40
N ARG A 115 -3.38 -4.74 -10.69
CA ARG A 115 -3.98 -6.05 -11.00
C ARG A 115 -4.66 -6.65 -9.78
N VAL A 116 -4.05 -6.51 -8.60
CA VAL A 116 -4.68 -6.94 -7.34
C VAL A 116 -5.80 -6.00 -6.92
N ILE A 117 -5.70 -4.68 -7.16
CA ILE A 117 -6.84 -3.75 -6.94
C ILE A 117 -8.06 -4.25 -7.72
N ASP A 118 -7.92 -4.48 -9.03
CA ASP A 118 -9.01 -4.93 -9.89
C ASP A 118 -9.61 -6.25 -9.38
N LEU A 119 -8.76 -7.23 -9.06
CA LEU A 119 -9.20 -8.51 -8.48
C LEU A 119 -9.99 -8.32 -7.19
N LEU A 120 -9.51 -7.51 -6.25
CA LEU A 120 -10.18 -7.31 -4.96
C LEU A 120 -11.55 -6.62 -5.15
N LEU A 121 -11.64 -5.65 -6.06
CA LEU A 121 -12.91 -4.99 -6.39
C LEU A 121 -13.90 -5.96 -7.04
N ASP A 122 -13.46 -6.77 -8.00
CA ASP A 122 -14.27 -7.80 -8.66
C ASP A 122 -14.80 -8.84 -7.67
N ARG A 123 -14.04 -9.11 -6.60
CA ARG A 123 -14.40 -10.04 -5.53
C ARG A 123 -15.19 -9.38 -4.38
N GLY A 124 -15.52 -8.09 -4.50
CA GLY A 124 -16.40 -7.39 -3.57
C GLY A 124 -15.70 -6.83 -2.31
N ALA A 125 -14.44 -6.39 -2.44
CA ALA A 125 -13.76 -5.67 -1.36
C ALA A 125 -14.55 -4.41 -0.96
N SER A 126 -14.56 -4.13 0.34
CA SER A 126 -15.38 -3.06 0.92
C SER A 126 -14.78 -1.68 0.69
N LEU A 127 -15.60 -0.74 0.19
CA LEU A 127 -15.22 0.67 -0.03
C LEU A 127 -15.72 1.53 1.13
N HIS A 128 -15.00 1.48 2.25
CA HIS A 128 -15.56 1.88 3.55
C HIS A 128 -14.96 3.16 4.16
N ASN A 129 -14.02 3.80 3.48
CA ASN A 129 -13.41 5.04 3.96
C ASN A 129 -13.06 5.99 2.80
N LEU A 130 -12.79 7.25 3.16
CA LEU A 130 -12.54 8.34 2.21
C LEU A 130 -11.29 8.09 1.38
N ARG A 131 -10.27 7.47 1.98
CA ARG A 131 -9.00 7.16 1.32
C ARG A 131 -9.16 6.16 0.18
N ILE A 132 -9.85 5.04 0.43
CA ILE A 132 -10.20 4.06 -0.61
C ILE A 132 -11.00 4.72 -1.72
N ALA A 133 -12.05 5.47 -1.36
CA ALA A 133 -12.88 6.16 -2.36
C ALA A 133 -12.06 7.13 -3.23
N SER A 134 -11.09 7.84 -2.62
CA SER A 134 -10.22 8.79 -3.30
C SER A 134 -9.19 8.11 -4.21
N GLY A 135 -8.55 7.05 -3.72
CA GLY A 135 -7.62 6.23 -4.50
C GLY A 135 -8.28 5.51 -5.68
N LEU A 136 -9.60 5.29 -5.63
CA LEU A 136 -10.38 4.72 -6.73
C LEU A 136 -11.15 5.75 -7.57
N GLY A 137 -11.05 7.03 -7.24
CA GLY A 137 -11.75 8.11 -7.95
C GLY A 137 -13.29 8.05 -7.84
N ARG A 138 -13.83 7.44 -6.80
CA ARG A 138 -15.28 7.25 -6.57
C ARG A 138 -15.92 8.50 -5.99
N ILE A 139 -16.22 9.46 -6.87
CA ILE A 139 -16.79 10.77 -6.52
C ILE A 139 -18.04 10.66 -5.65
N ASP A 140 -18.95 9.75 -5.99
CA ASP A 140 -20.18 9.47 -5.24
C ASP A 140 -19.91 9.10 -3.77
N LEU A 141 -18.89 8.27 -3.54
CA LEU A 141 -18.50 7.87 -2.20
C LEU A 141 -17.76 8.99 -1.48
N ILE A 142 -16.86 9.71 -2.16
CA ILE A 142 -16.15 10.86 -1.58
C ILE A 142 -17.17 11.86 -1.02
N GLU A 143 -18.15 12.27 -1.82
CA GLU A 143 -19.21 13.18 -1.39
C GLU A 143 -19.99 12.65 -0.17
N SER A 144 -20.23 11.33 -0.13
CA SER A 144 -20.98 10.70 0.97
C SER A 144 -20.30 10.82 2.33
N PHE A 145 -18.98 11.03 2.39
CA PHE A 145 -18.22 11.17 3.64
C PHE A 145 -18.26 12.58 4.23
N PHE A 146 -18.76 13.57 3.49
CA PHE A 146 -18.93 14.94 3.99
C PHE A 146 -20.38 15.17 4.43
N ARG A 147 -20.55 15.97 5.49
CA ARG A 147 -21.85 16.51 5.90
C ARG A 147 -22.19 17.73 5.02
N SER A 148 -23.44 18.18 5.08
CA SER A 148 -23.89 19.37 4.35
C SER A 148 -23.17 20.66 4.78
N ASP A 149 -22.56 20.69 5.96
CA ASP A 149 -21.75 21.81 6.47
C ASP A 149 -20.27 21.72 6.08
N GLY A 150 -19.89 20.72 5.27
CA GLY A 150 -18.52 20.49 4.83
C GLY A 150 -17.64 19.73 5.83
N THR A 151 -18.14 19.38 7.01
CA THR A 151 -17.36 18.60 7.99
C THR A 151 -17.34 17.11 7.65
N LEU A 152 -16.24 16.42 7.99
CA LEU A 152 -16.13 14.98 7.79
C LEU A 152 -17.05 14.21 8.73
N LYS A 153 -17.65 13.14 8.22
CA LYS A 153 -18.33 12.12 9.02
C LYS A 153 -17.30 11.12 9.58
N PRO A 154 -17.55 10.49 10.74
CA PRO A 154 -16.64 9.48 11.32
C PRO A 154 -16.32 8.32 10.38
N GLU A 155 -17.23 7.96 9.48
CA GLU A 155 -17.09 6.90 8.48
C GLU A 155 -16.05 7.24 7.40
N ALA A 156 -15.61 8.50 7.29
CA ALA A 156 -14.48 8.87 6.44
C ALA A 156 -13.21 8.08 6.77
N GLY A 157 -13.15 7.50 7.97
CA GLY A 157 -12.10 6.61 8.41
C GLY A 157 -10.96 7.35 9.09
N LYS A 158 -10.17 6.58 9.82
CA LYS A 158 -8.95 7.02 10.49
C LYS A 158 -7.76 6.86 9.57
N ILE A 159 -6.63 7.46 9.92
CA ILE A 159 -5.37 7.15 9.26
C ILE A 159 -4.74 5.96 9.99
N ASP A 160 -4.93 4.78 9.42
CA ASP A 160 -4.45 3.53 10.01
C ASP A 160 -3.01 3.19 9.58
N TRP A 161 -2.31 2.49 10.48
CA TRP A 161 -0.96 1.99 10.24
C TRP A 161 -0.94 0.82 9.23
N PRO A 162 -0.23 0.94 8.10
CA PRO A 162 -0.25 -0.05 7.02
C PRO A 162 0.29 -1.42 7.44
N PHE A 163 1.22 -1.47 8.41
CA PHE A 163 1.84 -2.72 8.82
C PHE A 163 1.15 -3.39 10.03
N GLY A 164 -0.12 -3.05 10.30
CA GLY A 164 -0.97 -3.63 11.35
C GLY A 164 -0.61 -3.26 12.81
N GLU A 165 -1.27 -3.87 13.79
CA GLU A 165 -1.01 -3.56 15.20
C GLU A 165 0.45 -3.85 15.58
N LEU A 166 1.23 -2.79 15.84
CA LEU A 166 2.63 -2.90 16.27
C LEU A 166 2.82 -3.88 17.42
N GLN A 167 1.89 -3.89 18.37
CA GLN A 167 1.97 -4.73 19.57
C GLN A 167 1.85 -6.22 19.23
N LYS A 168 1.07 -6.58 18.20
CA LYS A 168 0.92 -7.95 17.71
C LYS A 168 2.03 -8.38 16.75
N SER A 169 2.94 -7.48 16.37
CA SER A 169 4.07 -7.81 15.51
C SER A 169 5.18 -8.57 16.28
N ASN A 170 6.02 -9.30 15.53
CA ASN A 170 7.21 -9.98 16.08
C ASN A 170 8.46 -9.08 16.10
N LEU A 171 8.28 -7.76 16.03
CA LEU A 171 9.39 -6.80 16.07
C LEU A 171 9.99 -6.71 17.48
N ASP A 172 11.28 -6.38 17.55
CA ASP A 172 11.96 -6.10 18.83
C ASP A 172 11.31 -4.90 19.54
N CYS A 173 11.38 -4.85 20.87
CA CYS A 173 10.75 -3.79 21.65
C CYS A 173 11.28 -2.40 21.27
N GLN A 174 12.58 -2.24 20.98
CA GLN A 174 13.14 -0.95 20.57
C GLN A 174 12.57 -0.50 19.23
N ILE A 175 12.44 -1.43 18.27
CA ILE A 175 11.86 -1.15 16.95
C ILE A 175 10.37 -0.82 17.09
N LYS A 176 9.64 -1.52 17.97
CA LYS A 176 8.24 -1.19 18.27
C LYS A 176 8.13 0.22 18.84
N ASP A 177 8.98 0.60 19.79
CA ASP A 177 8.94 1.93 20.39
C ASP A 177 9.30 3.04 19.38
N GLU A 178 10.31 2.81 18.52
CA GLU A 178 10.67 3.72 17.43
C GLU A 178 9.54 3.89 16.40
N LEU A 179 8.94 2.78 15.96
CA LEU A 179 7.82 2.81 15.04
C LEU A 179 6.59 3.45 15.70
N GLN A 180 6.30 3.14 16.97
CA GLN A 180 5.20 3.72 17.72
C GLN A 180 5.36 5.23 17.85
N ALA A 181 6.59 5.72 18.08
CA ALA A 181 6.89 7.15 18.08
C ALA A 181 6.64 7.79 16.70
N ARG A 182 6.92 7.08 15.59
CA ARG A 182 6.59 7.55 14.24
C ARG A 182 5.08 7.59 13.99
N VAL A 183 4.33 6.58 14.43
CA VAL A 183 2.86 6.52 14.29
C VAL A 183 2.17 7.53 15.21
N ALA A 184 2.74 7.85 16.36
CA ALA A 184 2.14 8.81 17.30
C ALA A 184 1.97 10.22 16.72
N HIS A 185 2.68 10.54 15.63
CA HIS A 185 2.51 11.80 14.89
C HIS A 185 1.34 11.74 13.89
N TRP A 186 0.77 10.56 13.66
CA TRP A 186 -0.40 10.40 12.82
C TRP A 186 -1.62 10.75 13.66
N SER A 187 -2.25 11.86 13.31
CA SER A 187 -3.45 12.31 13.99
C SER A 187 -4.67 11.87 13.17
N ASP A 188 -5.74 11.50 13.87
CA ASP A 188 -7.08 11.37 13.27
C ASP A 188 -7.74 12.75 13.13
N ASP A 189 -6.94 13.82 12.98
CA ASP A 189 -7.46 15.14 12.72
C ASP A 189 -8.17 15.15 11.35
N PRO A 190 -9.38 15.74 11.25
CA PRO A 190 -10.10 15.79 9.99
C PRO A 190 -9.29 16.38 8.83
N GLN A 191 -8.41 17.35 9.07
CA GLN A 191 -7.58 17.94 8.01
C GLN A 191 -6.55 16.93 7.48
N ASP A 192 -5.92 16.15 8.36
CA ASP A 192 -4.97 15.10 7.96
C ASP A 192 -5.67 14.01 7.15
N ILE A 193 -6.90 13.62 7.52
CA ILE A 193 -7.70 12.63 6.78
C ILE A 193 -8.00 13.13 5.36
N ILE A 194 -8.43 14.40 5.22
CA ILE A 194 -8.70 15.01 3.91
C ILE A 194 -7.42 15.10 3.07
N ASN A 195 -6.32 15.55 3.67
CA ASN A 195 -5.02 15.68 2.99
C ASN A 195 -4.50 14.31 2.55
N ASN A 196 -4.62 13.28 3.40
CA ASN A 196 -4.23 11.91 3.08
C ASN A 196 -5.03 11.39 1.88
N ALA A 197 -6.36 11.52 1.92
CA ALA A 197 -7.24 11.17 0.82
C ALA A 197 -6.88 11.91 -0.49
N PHE A 198 -6.54 13.20 -0.40
CA PHE A 198 -6.08 13.99 -1.54
C PHE A 198 -4.79 13.44 -2.15
N VAL A 199 -3.82 13.04 -1.33
CA VAL A 199 -2.59 12.39 -1.82
C VAL A 199 -2.91 11.08 -2.54
N TYR A 200 -3.83 10.24 -2.04
CA TYR A 200 -4.26 9.03 -2.76
C TYR A 200 -4.90 9.35 -4.12
N ALA A 201 -5.78 10.35 -4.20
CA ALA A 201 -6.35 10.78 -5.48
C ALA A 201 -5.26 11.24 -6.47
N CYS A 202 -4.22 11.92 -5.98
CA CYS A 202 -3.08 12.35 -6.80
C CYS A 202 -2.22 11.16 -7.27
N MET A 203 -1.88 10.26 -6.34
CA MET A 203 -1.10 9.04 -6.60
C MET A 203 -1.73 8.16 -7.68
N HIS A 204 -3.07 8.09 -7.73
CA HIS A 204 -3.83 7.27 -8.67
C HIS A 204 -4.37 8.03 -9.89
N ASN A 205 -3.94 9.29 -10.10
CA ASN A 205 -4.33 10.13 -11.24
C ASN A 205 -5.84 10.42 -11.35
N HIS A 206 -6.57 10.46 -10.24
CA HIS A 206 -8.00 10.79 -10.21
C HIS A 206 -8.23 12.30 -10.03
N ILE A 207 -8.11 13.03 -11.14
CA ILE A 207 -8.16 14.51 -11.16
C ILE A 207 -9.48 15.06 -10.59
N ASP A 208 -10.62 14.45 -10.92
CA ASP A 208 -11.92 14.91 -10.41
C ASP A 208 -12.04 14.73 -8.89
N ALA A 209 -11.50 13.63 -8.36
CA ALA A 209 -11.43 13.38 -6.92
C ALA A 209 -10.51 14.38 -6.22
N ALA A 210 -9.32 14.62 -6.78
CA ALA A 210 -8.38 15.62 -6.28
C ALA A 210 -9.01 17.03 -6.27
N SER A 211 -9.72 17.41 -7.34
CA SER A 211 -10.45 18.68 -7.43
C SER A 211 -11.55 18.80 -6.38
N LEU A 212 -12.33 17.73 -6.17
CA LEU A 212 -13.37 17.71 -5.15
C LEU A 212 -12.78 17.85 -3.74
N LEU A 213 -11.67 17.17 -3.45
CA LEU A 213 -11.01 17.24 -2.14
C LEU A 213 -10.42 18.63 -1.88
N LEU A 214 -9.84 19.30 -2.88
CA LEU A 214 -9.40 20.71 -2.76
C LEU A 214 -10.57 21.63 -2.43
N LYS A 215 -11.74 21.45 -3.06
CA LYS A 215 -12.95 22.21 -2.73
C LYS A 215 -13.44 21.96 -1.31
N ASN A 216 -13.19 20.77 -0.77
CA ASN A 216 -13.52 20.38 0.60
C ASN A 216 -12.37 20.65 1.59
N GLY A 217 -11.41 21.51 1.23
CA GLY A 217 -10.39 22.00 2.16
C GLY A 217 -9.10 21.19 2.21
N ALA A 218 -8.86 20.26 1.27
CA ALA A 218 -7.53 19.67 1.11
C ALA A 218 -6.49 20.77 0.83
N GLN A 219 -5.33 20.65 1.46
CA GLN A 219 -4.21 21.58 1.31
C GLN A 219 -3.25 21.04 0.24
N ILE A 220 -3.04 21.82 -0.83
CA ILE A 220 -2.35 21.36 -2.03
C ILE A 220 -0.90 20.90 -1.79
N ASP A 221 -0.19 21.58 -0.90
CA ASP A 221 1.21 21.31 -0.54
C ASP A 221 1.35 20.60 0.81
N ALA A 222 0.27 20.04 1.36
CA ALA A 222 0.35 19.28 2.62
C ALA A 222 1.14 17.98 2.44
N ILE A 223 1.87 17.62 3.49
CA ILE A 223 2.55 16.34 3.66
C ILE A 223 1.85 15.60 4.81
N PRO A 224 0.73 14.92 4.54
CA PRO A 224 -0.03 14.25 5.58
C PRO A 224 0.73 13.02 6.12
N PRO A 225 0.38 12.57 7.34
CA PRO A 225 0.80 11.27 7.84
C PRO A 225 0.22 10.11 7.00
N GLY A 226 0.63 8.87 7.32
CA GLY A 226 0.14 7.67 6.63
C GLY A 226 0.98 7.23 5.43
N PHE A 227 2.13 7.88 5.18
CA PHE A 227 3.07 7.48 4.13
C PHE A 227 4.53 7.48 4.60
N ASP A 228 5.31 6.50 4.13
CA ASP A 228 6.71 6.34 4.55
C ASP A 228 7.68 7.37 3.98
N TYR A 229 7.41 7.87 2.76
CA TYR A 229 8.26 8.84 2.06
C TYR A 229 7.90 10.29 2.37
N SER A 230 6.76 10.54 3.03
CA SER A 230 6.34 11.85 3.54
C SER A 230 6.46 12.97 2.48
N GLY A 231 5.80 12.79 1.33
CA GLY A 231 5.72 13.77 0.24
C GLY A 231 4.32 14.39 0.08
N THR A 232 4.22 15.43 -0.77
CA THR A 232 2.94 16.04 -1.17
C THR A 232 2.24 15.25 -2.28
N GLY A 233 0.99 15.60 -2.60
CA GLY A 233 0.28 15.00 -3.75
C GLY A 233 1.08 15.12 -5.06
N LEU A 234 1.83 16.21 -5.25
CA LEU A 234 2.68 16.41 -6.42
C LEU A 234 3.87 15.44 -6.46
N HIS A 235 4.47 15.11 -5.31
CA HIS A 235 5.54 14.11 -5.22
C HIS A 235 5.04 12.73 -5.67
N TYR A 236 3.89 12.29 -5.16
CA TYR A 236 3.31 10.98 -5.50
C TYR A 236 2.83 10.91 -6.96
N ALA A 237 2.24 11.98 -7.49
CA ALA A 237 1.89 12.05 -8.91
C ALA A 237 3.15 11.98 -9.80
N ALA A 238 4.24 12.63 -9.39
CA ALA A 238 5.51 12.62 -10.10
C ALA A 238 6.19 11.25 -10.09
N LEU A 239 6.25 10.58 -8.93
CA LEU A 239 6.80 9.22 -8.77
C LEU A 239 6.09 8.18 -9.66
N ASN A 240 4.79 8.35 -9.89
CA ASN A 240 3.98 7.45 -10.73
C ASN A 240 3.86 7.94 -12.19
N GLY A 241 4.56 9.01 -12.57
CA GLY A 241 4.62 9.46 -13.96
C GLY A 241 3.33 10.09 -14.46
N HIS A 242 2.45 10.53 -13.56
CA HIS A 242 1.11 11.02 -13.88
C HIS A 242 1.15 12.47 -14.38
N ARG A 243 1.62 12.65 -15.62
CA ARG A 243 1.80 13.94 -16.30
C ARG A 243 0.59 14.88 -16.16
N ARG A 244 -0.61 14.36 -16.41
CA ARG A 244 -1.86 15.15 -16.37
C ARG A 244 -2.20 15.60 -14.95
N MET A 245 -2.00 14.75 -13.95
CA MET A 245 -2.17 15.14 -12.54
C MET A 245 -1.13 16.19 -12.13
N VAL A 246 0.13 16.04 -12.54
CA VAL A 246 1.18 17.05 -12.29
C VAL A 246 0.80 18.42 -12.87
N GLU A 247 0.34 18.45 -14.13
CA GLU A 247 -0.12 19.69 -14.77
C GLU A 247 -1.31 20.30 -14.03
N PHE A 248 -2.29 19.47 -13.64
CA PHE A 248 -3.44 19.90 -12.85
C PHE A 248 -3.00 20.53 -11.52
N LEU A 249 -2.13 19.87 -10.75
CA LEU A 249 -1.65 20.37 -9.47
C LEU A 249 -0.91 21.71 -9.61
N ILE A 250 -0.05 21.85 -10.62
CA ILE A 250 0.63 23.12 -10.93
C ILE A 250 -0.38 24.22 -11.26
N GLN A 251 -1.43 23.92 -12.05
CA GLN A 251 -2.50 24.86 -12.36
C GLN A 251 -3.32 25.27 -11.11
N GLN A 252 -3.44 24.38 -10.13
CA GLN A 252 -4.06 24.68 -8.83
C GLN A 252 -3.11 25.41 -7.86
N GLY A 253 -1.86 25.69 -8.28
CA GLY A 253 -0.90 26.47 -7.50
C GLY A 253 0.07 25.66 -6.65
N ALA A 254 0.24 24.36 -6.91
CA ALA A 254 1.21 23.53 -6.20
C ALA A 254 2.64 24.07 -6.35
N ASN A 255 3.39 24.10 -5.25
CA ASN A 255 4.78 24.52 -5.27
C ASN A 255 5.68 23.34 -5.70
N VAL A 256 6.30 23.46 -6.89
CA VAL A 256 7.16 22.40 -7.45
C VAL A 256 8.52 22.28 -6.75
N ASN A 257 8.84 23.19 -5.83
CA ASN A 257 10.09 23.22 -5.07
C ASN A 257 9.95 22.66 -3.65
N VAL A 258 8.76 22.20 -3.23
CA VAL A 258 8.60 21.55 -1.92
C VAL A 258 9.55 20.36 -1.82
N ARG A 259 10.12 20.15 -0.64
CA ARG A 259 11.00 19.02 -0.35
C ARG A 259 10.32 18.08 0.63
N ASP A 260 10.38 16.78 0.34
CA ASP A 260 9.90 15.76 1.26
C ASP A 260 10.69 15.79 2.58
N SER A 261 10.07 15.33 3.66
CA SER A 261 10.67 15.41 5.00
C SER A 261 11.63 14.27 5.33
N LYS A 262 11.87 13.33 4.39
CA LYS A 262 12.64 12.09 4.64
C LYS A 262 14.03 12.14 4.06
N VAL A 263 14.12 12.44 2.77
CA VAL A 263 15.36 12.49 1.99
C VAL A 263 15.59 13.85 1.35
N ASN A 264 14.72 14.82 1.64
CA ASN A 264 14.85 16.21 1.17
C ASN A 264 14.85 16.32 -0.36
N SER A 265 14.10 15.46 -1.05
CA SER A 265 13.95 15.42 -2.51
C SER A 265 12.75 16.24 -2.96
N THR A 266 12.78 16.74 -4.19
CA THR A 266 11.68 17.51 -4.81
C THR A 266 10.78 16.58 -5.64
N PRO A 267 9.60 17.04 -6.11
CA PRO A 267 8.79 16.26 -7.05
C PRO A 267 9.56 15.84 -8.31
N ALA A 268 10.46 16.68 -8.83
CA ALA A 268 11.32 16.31 -9.95
C ALA A 268 12.26 15.15 -9.60
N GLY A 269 12.82 15.14 -8.39
CA GLY A 269 13.63 14.03 -7.90
C GLY A 269 12.83 12.74 -7.71
N TRP A 270 11.57 12.83 -7.31
CA TRP A 270 10.67 11.67 -7.24
C TRP A 270 10.30 11.14 -8.64
N ALA A 271 10.08 12.01 -9.63
CA ALA A 271 9.93 11.59 -11.02
C ALA A 271 11.17 10.86 -11.55
N ASP A 272 12.38 11.32 -11.20
CA ASP A 272 13.63 10.64 -11.54
C ASP A 272 13.71 9.25 -10.91
N HIS A 273 13.38 9.14 -9.62
CA HIS A 273 13.34 7.86 -8.91
C HIS A 273 12.34 6.86 -9.51
N GLY A 274 11.18 7.35 -9.98
CA GLY A 274 10.19 6.56 -10.72
C GLY A 274 10.57 6.25 -12.18
N GLY A 275 11.71 6.74 -12.67
CA GLY A 275 12.17 6.53 -14.05
C GLY A 275 11.46 7.39 -15.11
N HIS A 276 10.81 8.48 -14.69
CA HIS A 276 10.02 9.37 -15.55
C HIS A 276 10.83 10.59 -16.03
N ALA A 277 11.88 10.33 -16.83
CA ALA A 277 12.86 11.35 -17.23
C ALA A 277 12.25 12.59 -17.93
N GLU A 278 11.25 12.41 -18.79
CA GLU A 278 10.58 13.53 -19.46
C GLU A 278 9.78 14.39 -18.46
N LEU A 279 9.11 13.76 -17.50
CA LEU A 279 8.35 14.46 -16.47
C LEU A 279 9.27 15.23 -15.52
N LYS A 280 10.42 14.65 -15.16
CA LYS A 280 11.48 15.33 -14.42
C LYS A 280 11.92 16.60 -15.15
N GLN A 281 12.28 16.49 -16.43
CA GLN A 281 12.72 17.63 -17.23
C GLN A 281 11.67 18.75 -17.27
N TYR A 282 10.39 18.38 -17.42
CA TYR A 282 9.31 19.35 -17.34
C TYR A 282 9.25 20.04 -15.97
N LEU A 283 9.31 19.28 -14.87
CA LEU A 283 9.26 19.85 -13.52
C LEU A 283 10.46 20.78 -13.24
N ASP A 284 11.66 20.43 -13.71
CA ASP A 284 12.86 21.27 -13.58
C ASP A 284 12.72 22.60 -14.35
N GLN A 285 12.07 22.58 -15.53
CA GLN A 285 11.77 23.78 -16.31
C GLN A 285 10.78 24.69 -15.57
N ILE A 286 9.71 24.13 -15.01
CA ILE A 286 8.73 24.90 -14.22
C ILE A 286 9.37 25.46 -12.95
N ALA A 287 10.19 24.69 -12.25
CA ALA A 287 10.89 25.13 -11.05
C ALA A 287 11.81 26.32 -11.34
N SER A 288 12.54 26.27 -12.47
CA SER A 288 13.39 27.38 -12.92
C SER A 288 12.58 28.64 -13.21
N ALA A 289 11.39 28.51 -13.79
CA ALA A 289 10.51 29.64 -14.06
C ALA A 289 9.86 30.26 -12.81
N GLN A 290 9.65 29.49 -11.73
CA GLN A 290 9.11 30.01 -10.47
C GLN A 290 10.14 30.78 -9.62
N ASN A 291 11.44 30.61 -9.90
CA ASN A 291 12.52 31.27 -9.18
C ASN A 291 12.93 32.64 -9.79
N HIS A 292 12.23 33.09 -10.82
CA HIS A 292 12.45 34.35 -11.54
C HIS A 292 11.20 35.21 -11.53
#